data_AF-A0A949IQA8-F1
#
_entry.id   AF-A0A949IQA8-F1
#
_cell.length_a   1.000
_cell.length_b   1.000
_cell.length_c   1.000
_cell.angle_alpha   90.00
_cell.angle_beta   90.00
_cell.angle_gamma   90.00
#
_symmetry.space_group_name_H-M   'P 1'
#
loop_
_entity.id
_entity.type
_entity.pdbx_description
1 polymer ?
#
loop_
_entity_poly.entity_id
_entity_poly.type
_entity_poly.pdbx_seq_one_letter_code
_entity_poly.pdbx_strand_id
1 'polypeptide(L)' 'MVANQAPGAKYTYDVLGRLTQITFTNQTTVVYNYDAMGNRTSVVTTAGPHGL' A
#
# COMPACT_ATOMS: atom_id res chain seq x y z
N MET A 1 -12.36 4.62 -26.84
CA MET A 1 -12.75 4.32 -25.44
C MET A 1 -11.53 3.75 -24.73
N VAL A 2 -10.72 4.59 -24.07
CA VAL A 2 -9.65 4.10 -23.21
C VAL A 2 -10.21 4.04 -21.80
N ALA A 3 -10.37 2.83 -21.26
CA ALA A 3 -10.71 2.67 -19.87
C ALA A 3 -9.50 3.13 -19.05
N ASN A 4 -9.53 4.37 -18.56
CA ASN A 4 -8.66 4.84 -17.50
C ASN A 4 -9.07 4.09 -16.22
N GLN A 5 -8.74 2.80 -16.16
CA GLN A 5 -8.89 2.04 -14.94
C GLN A 5 -7.85 2.63 -13.99
N ALA A 6 -8.32 3.40 -13.00
CA ALA A 6 -7.53 3.67 -11.81
C ALA A 6 -6.87 2.33 -11.41
N PRO A 7 -5.54 2.26 -11.24
CA PRO A 7 -4.90 1.00 -10.92
C PRO A 7 -5.56 0.45 -9.67
N GLY A 8 -6.28 -0.66 -9.82
CA GLY A 8 -6.91 -1.35 -8.70
C GLY A 8 -5.87 -1.60 -7.62
N ALA A 9 -6.11 -1.09 -6.42
CA ALA A 9 -5.23 -1.27 -5.29
C ALA A 9 -5.89 -2.19 -4.28
N LYS A 10 -5.11 -3.14 -3.74
CA LYS A 10 -5.51 -3.97 -2.59
C LYS A 10 -5.03 -3.29 -1.31
N TYR A 11 -5.92 -3.16 -0.35
CA TYR A 11 -5.65 -2.57 0.96
C TYR A 11 -5.70 -3.66 2.02
N THR A 12 -4.66 -3.72 2.85
CA THR A 12 -4.59 -4.64 3.99
C THR A 12 -4.61 -3.81 5.26
N TYR A 13 -5.41 -4.26 6.23
CA TYR A 13 -5.57 -3.61 7.52
C TYR A 13 -5.17 -4.56 8.64
N ASP A 14 -4.72 -4.00 9.75
CA ASP A 14 -4.55 -4.76 10.98
C ASP A 14 -5.89 -4.94 11.74
N VAL A 15 -5.84 -5.67 12.85
CA VAL A 15 -6.99 -5.94 13.71
C VAL A 15 -7.61 -4.69 14.34
N LEU A 16 -6.90 -3.57 14.35
CA LEU A 16 -7.37 -2.27 14.83
C LEU A 16 -7.95 -1.41 13.69
N GLY A 17 -8.03 -1.95 12.47
CA GLY A 17 -8.54 -1.25 11.30
C GLY A 17 -7.57 -0.25 10.69
N ARG A 18 -6.28 -0.29 11.05
CA ARG A 18 -5.26 0.62 10.51
C ARG A 18 -4.67 0.03 9.23
N LEU A 19 -4.44 0.87 8.23
CA LEU A 19 -3.90 0.44 6.93
C LEU A 19 -2.43 0.05 7.05
N THR A 20 -2.09 -1.22 6.82
CA THR A 20 -0.71 -1.74 6.91
C THR A 20 -0.06 -1.97 5.56
N GLN A 21 -0.82 -2.18 4.49
CA GLN A 21 -0.25 -2.36 3.15
C GLN A 21 -1.19 -1.90 2.04
N ILE A 22 -0.62 -1.26 1.03
CA ILE A 22 -1.24 -1.00 -0.27
C ILE A 22 -0.47 -1.80 -1.32
N THR A 23 -1.17 -2.55 -2.16
CA THR A 23 -0.58 -3.25 -3.32
C THR A 23 -1.29 -2.79 -4.58
N PHE A 24 -0.57 -2.07 -5.43
CA PHE A 24 -1.07 -1.55 -6.70
C PHE A 24 -0.99 -2.62 -7.80
N THR A 25 -1.79 -2.48 -8.86
CA THR A 25 -1.75 -3.41 -10.02
C THR A 25 -0.42 -3.42 -10.75
N ASN A 26 0.37 -2.34 -10.68
CA ASN A 26 1.73 -2.30 -11.22
C ASN A 26 2.75 -3.03 -10.33
N GLN A 27 2.28 -3.77 -9.31
CA GLN A 27 3.07 -4.50 -8.32
C GLN A 27 3.92 -3.60 -7.41
N THR A 28 3.72 -2.28 -7.45
CA THR A 28 4.23 -1.40 -6.40
C THR A 28 3.50 -1.70 -5.11
N THR A 29 4.26 -1.81 -4.02
CA THR A 29 3.72 -2.01 -2.67
C THR A 29 4.16 -0.89 -1.75
N VAL A 30 3.25 -0.44 -0.89
CA VAL A 30 3.54 0.50 0.19
C VAL A 30 3.16 -0.17 1.50
N VAL A 31 4.10 -0.30 2.43
CA VAL A 31 3.91 -0.93 3.74
C VAL A 31 4.03 0.14 4.83
N TYR A 32 3.09 0.13 5.77
CA TYR A 32 3.03 1.00 6.92
C TYR A 32 3.20 0.19 8.20
N ASN A 33 4.14 0.62 9.04
CA ASN A 33 4.34 0.03 10.36
C ASN A 33 3.87 1.00 11.43
N TYR A 34 3.26 0.45 12.48
CA TYR A 34 2.75 1.21 13.61
C TYR A 34 3.29 0.65 14.91
N ASP A 35 3.50 1.52 15.90
CA ASP A 35 3.69 1.10 17.27
C ASP A 35 2.37 0.67 17.93
N ALA A 36 2.45 0.17 19.16
CA ALA A 36 1.30 -0.24 19.95
C ALA A 36 0.36 0.93 20.32
N MET A 37 0.84 2.18 20.27
CA MET A 37 0.06 3.38 20.59
C MET A 37 -0.72 3.94 19.40
N GLY A 38 -0.48 3.44 18.17
CA GLY A 38 -1.13 3.98 16.98
C GLY A 38 -0.25 4.84 16.10
N ASN A 39 1.00 5.11 16.50
CA ASN A 39 1.85 6.02 15.74
C ASN A 39 2.52 5.27 14.61
N ARG A 40 2.52 5.87 13.42
CA ARG A 40 3.22 5.30 12.26
C ARG A 40 4.73 5.48 12.44
N THR A 41 5.45 4.37 12.53
CA THR A 41 6.90 4.35 12.77
C THR A 41 7.70 4.25 11.48
N SER A 42 7.12 3.71 10.41
CA SER A 42 7.82 3.54 9.13
C SER A 42 6.87 3.48 7.93
N VAL A 43 7.38 3.90 6.78
CA VAL A 43 6.77 3.75 5.47
C VAL A 43 7.82 3.16 4.53
N VAL A 44 7.53 2.01 3.94
CA VAL A 44 8.41 1.36 2.97
C VAL A 44 7.68 1.26 1.65
N THR A 45 8.25 1.84 0.60
CA THR A 45 7.74 1.71 -0.77
C THR A 45 8.67 0.81 -1.56
N THR A 46 8.11 -0.28 -2.10
CA THR A 46 8.80 -1.16 -3.04
C THR A 46 8.18 -0.93 -4.40
N ALA A 47 8.99 -0.44 -5.34
CA ALA A 47 8.54 -0.26 -6.70
C ALA A 47 8.36 -1.63 -7.38
N GLY A 48 7.32 -1.76 -8.19
CA GLY A 48 7.13 -2.95 -9.02
C GLY A 48 8.22 -3.08 -10.10
N PRO A 49 8.22 -4.17 -10.88
CA PRO A 49 9.24 -4.46 -11.90
C PRO A 49 9.27 -3.47 -13.08
N HIS A 50 8.35 -2.49 -13.11
CA HIS A 50 8.33 -1.37 -14.06
C HIS A 50 8.51 -0.02 -13.33
N GLY A 51 9.13 -0.04 -12.16
CA GLY A 51 9.32 1.11 -11.29
C GLY A 51 10.35 2.11 -11.82
N LEU A 52 9.83 3.20 -12.38
CA LEU A 52 10.45 4.48 -12.79
C LEU A 52 11.26 4.39 -14.10
#